data_AF-A0A7C5XRT6-F1
#
_entry.id   AF-A0A7C5XRT6-F1
#
_cell.length_a   1.000
_cell.length_b   1.000
_cell.length_c   1.000
_cell.angle_alpha   90.00
_cell.angle_beta   90.00
_cell.angle_gamma   90.00
#
_symmetry.space_group_name_H-M   'P 1'
#
loop_
_entity.id
_entity.type
_entity.pdbx_description
1 polymer ?
#
loop_
_entity_poly.entity_id
_entity_poly.type
_entity_poly.pdbx_seq_one_letter_code
_entity_poly.pdbx_strand_id
1 'polypeptide(L)' 'GVAERIRVQEGSDKTVYDFIKDAHEAGVKFKVCTPTLDLWGNDLIPEIEETVGGAYVISEAMDEDTVTFTY' A
#
# COMPACT_ATOMS: atom_id res chain seq x y z
N GLY A 1 -15.29 -0.73 -1.63
CA GLY A 1 -14.41 -1.49 -0.71
C GLY A 1 -14.44 -0.93 0.70
N VAL A 2 -13.67 -1.50 1.65
CA VAL A 2 -13.55 -0.95 3.03
C VAL A 2 -12.85 0.42 3.03
N ALA A 3 -11.86 0.63 2.15
CA ALA A 3 -11.07 1.87 2.05
C ALA A 3 -11.89 3.12 1.68
N GLU A 4 -12.95 2.97 0.88
CA GLU A 4 -13.88 4.06 0.52
C GLU A 4 -14.69 4.58 1.72
N ARG A 5 -14.73 3.83 2.82
CA ARG A 5 -15.51 4.19 4.03
C ARG A 5 -14.64 4.78 5.14
N ILE A 6 -13.31 4.77 4.99
CA ILE A 6 -12.39 5.30 5.98
C ILE A 6 -11.99 6.71 5.56
N ARG A 7 -12.39 7.71 6.35
CA ARG A 7 -11.93 9.09 6.19
C ARG A 7 -10.61 9.25 6.93
N VAL A 8 -9.64 9.90 6.31
CA VAL A 8 -8.27 10.04 6.87
C VAL A 8 -8.24 10.90 8.13
N GLN A 9 -9.20 11.83 8.25
CA GLN A 9 -9.39 12.67 9.42
C GLN A 9 -10.87 13.02 9.56
N GLU A 10 -11.39 13.17 10.78
CA GLU A 10 -12.74 13.68 11.00
C GLU A 10 -12.86 15.08 10.37
N GLY A 11 -13.78 15.22 9.41
CA GLY A 11 -13.98 16.46 8.65
C GLY A 11 -13.22 16.57 7.33
N SER A 12 -12.38 15.59 6.97
CA SER A 12 -11.79 15.53 5.62
C SER A 12 -12.80 15.01 4.60
N ASP A 13 -12.80 15.63 3.41
CA ASP A 13 -13.59 15.19 2.26
C ASP A 13 -12.92 14.02 1.50
N LYS A 14 -11.63 13.75 1.79
CA LYS A 14 -10.86 12.67 1.16
C LYS A 14 -10.88 11.39 2.00
N THR A 15 -11.19 10.29 1.33
CA THR A 15 -11.10 8.94 1.90
C THR A 15 -9.67 8.39 1.78
N VAL A 16 -9.35 7.33 2.54
CA VAL A 16 -8.08 6.60 2.39
C VAL A 16 -7.88 6.14 0.94
N TYR A 17 -8.96 5.73 0.27
CA TYR A 17 -8.89 5.31 -1.12
C TYR A 17 -8.52 6.44 -2.08
N ASP A 18 -9.01 7.67 -1.83
CA ASP A 18 -8.65 8.83 -2.65
C ASP A 18 -7.16 9.16 -2.54
N PHE A 19 -6.58 9.03 -1.34
CA PHE A 19 -5.13 9.20 -1.17
C PHE A 19 -4.32 8.11 -1.85
N ILE A 20 -4.81 6.86 -1.86
CA ILE A 20 -4.13 5.77 -2.55
C ILE A 20 -4.12 6.04 -4.07
N LYS A 21 -5.24 6.52 -4.64
CA LYS A 21 -5.30 6.93 -6.05
C LYS A 21 -4.37 8.09 -6.36
N ASP A 22 -4.43 9.16 -5.56
CA ASP A 22 -3.55 10.33 -5.75
C ASP A 22 -2.07 9.92 -5.73
N ALA A 23 -1.70 8.99 -4.84
CA ALA A 23 -0.35 8.44 -4.75
C ALA A 23 0.02 7.56 -5.95
N HIS A 24 -0.91 6.70 -6.42
CA HIS A 24 -0.71 5.87 -7.60
C HIS A 24 -0.51 6.74 -8.86
N GLU A 25 -1.35 7.78 -9.03
CA GLU A 25 -1.22 8.76 -10.11
C GLU A 25 0.10 9.56 -10.04
N ALA A 26 0.62 9.81 -8.82
CA ALA A 26 1.93 10.42 -8.60
C ALA A 26 3.11 9.47 -8.89
N GLY A 27 2.86 8.19 -9.19
CA GLY A 27 3.87 7.18 -9.53
C GLY A 27 4.31 6.30 -8.37
N VAL A 28 3.60 6.30 -7.24
CA VAL A 28 3.87 5.39 -6.11
C VAL A 28 3.47 3.96 -6.51
N LYS A 29 4.40 3.03 -6.28
CA LYS A 29 4.17 1.60 -6.52
C LYS A 29 3.68 0.92 -5.25
N PHE A 30 2.44 0.45 -5.26
CA PHE A 30 1.89 -0.32 -4.16
C PHE A 30 2.20 -1.80 -4.35
N LYS A 31 2.79 -2.41 -3.32
CA LYS A 31 3.15 -3.83 -3.28
C LYS A 31 2.46 -4.51 -2.11
N VAL A 32 2.08 -5.77 -2.30
CA VAL A 32 1.52 -6.61 -1.23
C VAL A 32 2.43 -7.81 -0.95
N CYS A 33 2.56 -8.20 0.31
CA CYS A 33 3.39 -9.35 0.64
C CYS A 33 2.63 -10.66 0.40
N THR A 34 3.27 -11.66 -0.21
CA THR A 34 2.64 -12.96 -0.53
C THR A 34 2.00 -13.63 0.69
N PRO A 35 2.66 -13.70 1.87
CA PRO A 35 2.04 -14.31 3.06
C PRO A 35 0.75 -13.61 3.51
N THR A 36 0.59 -12.31 3.26
CA THR A 36 -0.63 -11.59 3.60
C THR A 36 -1.80 -12.02 2.70
N LEU A 37 -1.55 -12.33 1.43
CA LEU A 37 -2.59 -12.83 0.52
C LEU A 37 -3.09 -14.22 0.94
N ASP A 38 -2.19 -15.08 1.41
CA ASP A 38 -2.55 -16.42 1.90
C ASP A 38 -3.43 -16.34 3.17
N LEU A 39 -3.22 -15.31 4.00
CA LEU A 39 -3.94 -15.12 5.26
C LEU A 39 -5.29 -14.40 5.10
N TRP A 40 -5.35 -13.40 4.22
CA TRP A 40 -6.49 -12.48 4.13
C TRP A 40 -7.26 -12.55 2.80
N GLY A 41 -6.75 -13.31 1.84
CA GLY A 41 -7.35 -13.48 0.51
C GLY A 41 -6.86 -12.48 -0.52
N ASN A 42 -7.37 -12.62 -1.74
CA ASN A 42 -6.94 -11.87 -2.93
C ASN A 42 -7.87 -10.69 -3.29
N ASP A 43 -8.59 -10.13 -2.32
CA ASP A 43 -9.42 -8.93 -2.53
C ASP A 43 -8.53 -7.67 -2.52
N LEU A 44 -7.86 -7.44 -3.66
CA LEU A 44 -6.92 -6.35 -3.86
C LEU A 44 -7.56 -5.21 -4.65
N ILE A 45 -7.15 -3.98 -4.32
CA ILE A 45 -7.48 -2.80 -5.10
C ILE A 45 -6.64 -2.76 -6.39
N PRO A 46 -7.15 -2.15 -7.48
CA PRO A 46 -6.46 -2.13 -8.78
C PRO A 46 -5.11 -1.40 -8.76
N GLU A 47 -4.86 -0.55 -7.77
CA GLU A 47 -3.62 0.21 -7.61
C GLU A 47 -2.44 -0.65 -7.12
N ILE A 48 -2.67 -1.91 -6.69
CA ILE A 48 -1.60 -2.85 -6.33
C ILE A 48 -1.01 -3.47 -7.60
N GLU A 49 0.22 -3.07 -7.91
CA GLU A 49 0.89 -3.45 -9.17
C GLU A 49 1.64 -4.78 -9.05
N GLU A 50 2.09 -5.14 -7.85
CA GLU A 50 2.93 -6.32 -7.66
C GLU A 50 2.76 -7.00 -6.30
N THR A 51 2.98 -8.31 -6.31
CA THR A 51 3.09 -9.13 -5.11
C THR A 51 4.56 -9.46 -4.88
N VAL A 52 5.07 -9.16 -3.68
CA VAL A 52 6.47 -9.35 -3.32
C VAL A 52 6.65 -10.28 -2.12
N GLY A 53 7.80 -10.94 -2.04
CA GLY A 53 8.16 -11.74 -0.88
C GLY A 53 8.65 -10.87 0.29
N GLY A 54 8.58 -11.39 1.52
CA GLY A 54 9.10 -10.68 2.70
C GLY A 54 10.59 -10.34 2.60
N ALA A 55 11.39 -11.20 1.94
CA ALA A 55 12.81 -10.93 1.70
C ALA A 55 13.05 -9.70 0.81
N TYR A 56 12.17 -9.43 -0.15
CA TYR A 56 12.25 -8.24 -1.01
C TYR A 56 12.06 -6.96 -0.20
N VAL A 57 11.10 -6.96 0.72
CA VAL A 57 10.86 -5.80 1.61
C VAL A 57 12.08 -5.52 2.48
N ILE A 58 12.74 -6.57 2.99
CA ILE A 58 13.96 -6.43 3.78
C ILE A 58 15.11 -5.89 2.93
N SER A 59 15.29 -6.38 1.69
CA SER A 59 16.37 -5.88 0.83
C SER A 59 16.20 -4.41 0.48
N GLU A 60 14.97 -3.96 0.15
CA GLU A 60 14.70 -2.55 -0.12
C GLU A 60 14.93 -1.70 1.13
N ALA A 61 14.47 -2.15 2.30
CA ALA A 61 14.65 -1.40 3.54
C ALA A 61 16.13 -1.29 4.00
N MET A 62 16.98 -2.22 3.57
CA MET A 62 18.43 -2.22 3.85
C MET A 62 19.26 -1.50 2.79
N ASP A 63 18.64 -1.09 1.68
CA ASP A 63 19.33 -0.40 0.59
C ASP A 63 19.81 0.99 1.06
N GLU A 64 21.06 1.35 0.69
CA GLU A 64 21.68 2.61 1.12
C GLU A 64 20.95 3.85 0.57
N ASP A 65 20.26 3.71 -0.56
CA ASP A 65 19.48 4.77 -1.20
C ASP A 65 18.02 4.82 -0.69
N THR A 66 17.65 3.96 0.28
CA THR A 66 16.28 3.88 0.80
C THR A 66 16.16 4.40 2.24
N VAL A 67 15.23 5.34 2.43
CA VAL A 67 14.80 5.78 3.77
C VAL A 67 13.45 5.14 4.09
N THR A 68 13.42 4.30 5.12
CA THR A 68 12.22 3.55 5.50
C THR A 68 11.42 4.26 6.60
N PHE A 69 10.11 4.41 6.39
CA PHE A 69 9.15 4.83 7.41
C PHE A 69 8.17 3.68 7.70
N THR A 70 7.89 3.41 8.98
CA THR A 70 7.00 2.32 9.44
C THR A 70 5.86 2.88 10.29
N TYR A 71 4.61 2.45 10.04
CA TYR A 71 3.38 2.93 10.70
C TYR A 71 2.49 1.80 11.19
#